data_AF-A0A1F5LHX9-F1
#
_entry.id   AF-A0A1F5LHX9-F1
#
_cell.length_a   1.000
_cell.length_b   1.000
_cell.length_c   1.000
_cell.angle_alpha   90.00
_cell.angle_beta   90.00
_cell.angle_gamma   90.00
#
_symmetry.space_group_name_H-M   'P 1'
#
loop_
_entity.id
_entity.type
_entity.pdbx_description
1 polymer ?
#
loop_
_entity_poly.entity_id
_entity_poly.type
_entity_poly.pdbx_seq_one_letter_code
_entity_poly.pdbx_strand_id
1 'polypeptide(L)'
;MEEMQDDTADDASGREAARPAPPATDNNQTRSSRDTDNSINILDSIPESNCKSSTPATMPQLLSPIALRALRTIAHRPATTPLRRTLTTSTKLQTQTSLTTRFNFTPVFRTSTTLSSLSLSTSKRQFSSSPIIRATYNQVRRGIRTGQRARRGRSPALVGTPGLKGVCLKTGITKPKKPNSGERKIARVRLSSGKIITAYIPGEGHNIQQHSVVLVRGGRAQDCPGVKYTLVRGGMDLGGVGSRMTSRSKYGTKKPKTN
;
A
#
# COMPACT_ATOMS: atom_id res chain seq x y z
N MET A 1 21.67 81.49 -31.70
CA MET A 1 20.67 80.98 -32.65
C MET A 1 20.87 79.48 -32.74
N GLU A 2 20.58 78.68 -31.70
CA GLU A 2 19.35 78.67 -30.87
C GLU A 2 18.10 78.54 -31.76
N GLU A 3 17.08 77.72 -31.50
CA GLU A 3 16.85 76.62 -30.54
C GLU A 3 15.68 75.76 -31.12
N MET A 4 15.24 74.60 -30.61
CA MET A 4 15.47 73.86 -29.37
C MET A 4 15.32 72.33 -29.64
N GLN A 5 15.36 71.48 -28.61
CA GLN A 5 14.55 70.26 -28.56
C GLN A 5 13.34 70.50 -27.66
N ASP A 6 12.19 69.93 -27.99
CA ASP A 6 11.09 69.74 -27.04
C ASP A 6 10.66 68.26 -27.05
N ASP A 7 10.74 67.65 -25.86
CA ASP A 7 10.22 66.31 -25.60
C ASP A 7 8.71 66.35 -25.39
N THR A 8 8.00 65.29 -25.80
CA THR A 8 6.66 65.02 -25.28
C THR A 8 6.50 63.52 -25.06
N ALA A 9 6.42 63.13 -23.79
CA ALA A 9 6.16 61.77 -23.36
C ALA A 9 4.67 61.61 -23.05
N ASP A 10 4.00 60.65 -23.70
CA ASP A 10 2.63 60.28 -23.40
C ASP A 10 2.57 58.92 -22.67
N ASP A 11 2.38 58.99 -21.35
CA ASP A 11 2.25 57.85 -20.44
C ASP A 11 0.87 57.19 -20.55
N ALA A 12 0.68 56.32 -21.55
CA ALA A 12 -0.55 55.56 -21.74
C ALA A 12 -0.67 54.38 -20.75
N SER A 13 -0.95 54.70 -19.48
CA SER A 13 -1.25 53.72 -18.43
C SER A 13 -2.58 52.97 -18.69
N GLY A 14 -2.47 51.81 -19.34
CA GLY A 14 -3.62 50.94 -19.65
C GLY A 14 -4.29 50.36 -18.39
N ARG A 15 -5.26 51.09 -17.84
CA ARG A 15 -6.08 50.62 -16.71
C ARG A 15 -7.03 49.51 -17.13
N GLU A 16 -6.89 48.36 -16.46
CA GLU A 16 -7.79 47.22 -16.54
C GLU A 16 -9.20 47.58 -16.04
N ALA A 17 -10.22 47.45 -16.88
CA ALA A 17 -11.61 47.71 -16.51
C ALA A 17 -12.58 46.66 -17.08
N ALA A 18 -13.17 45.87 -16.17
CA ALA A 18 -14.43 45.15 -16.25
C ALA A 18 -14.81 44.40 -17.55
N ARG A 19 -14.67 43.06 -17.51
CA ARG A 19 -15.49 42.17 -18.36
C ARG A 19 -16.93 42.11 -17.83
N PRO A 20 -17.96 42.04 -18.70
CA PRO A 20 -19.36 41.91 -18.25
C PRO A 20 -19.65 40.54 -17.65
N ALA A 21 -20.51 40.51 -16.63
CA ALA A 21 -20.97 39.29 -15.97
C ALA A 21 -22.04 38.55 -16.79
N PRO A 22 -22.12 37.20 -16.72
CA PRO A 22 -23.18 36.44 -17.38
C PRO A 22 -24.53 36.60 -16.65
N PRO A 23 -25.67 36.54 -17.36
CA PRO A 23 -26.99 36.68 -16.75
C PRO A 23 -27.36 35.45 -15.91
N ALA A 24 -28.00 35.69 -14.76
CA ALA A 24 -28.58 34.65 -13.93
C ALA A 24 -29.96 34.23 -14.49
N THR A 25 -30.15 32.93 -14.73
CA THR A 25 -31.47 32.36 -15.05
C THR A 25 -32.18 31.96 -13.75
N ASP A 26 -33.05 32.82 -13.25
CA ASP A 26 -34.00 32.47 -12.19
C ASP A 26 -35.13 31.61 -12.77
N ASN A 27 -35.17 30.33 -12.37
CA ASN A 27 -36.31 29.45 -12.57
C ASN A 27 -36.84 29.02 -11.21
N ASN A 28 -37.81 29.78 -10.68
CA ASN A 28 -38.66 29.30 -9.59
C ASN A 28 -40.11 29.73 -9.83
N GLN A 29 -40.97 28.73 -9.98
CA GLN A 29 -42.38 28.90 -10.31
C GLN A 29 -43.16 29.47 -9.11
N THR A 30 -43.99 30.46 -9.38
CA THR A 30 -44.96 31.00 -8.42
C THR A 30 -46.32 30.35 -8.61
N ARG A 31 -46.89 29.84 -7.50
CA ARG A 31 -48.34 29.58 -7.29
C ARG A 31 -48.89 28.40 -8.14
N SER A 32 -50.00 27.75 -7.79
CA SER A 32 -50.97 28.00 -6.72
C SER A 32 -51.49 26.69 -6.12
N SER A 33 -51.91 26.74 -4.86
CA SER A 33 -52.83 25.78 -4.27
C SER A 33 -54.13 25.63 -5.08
N ARG A 34 -54.68 24.41 -5.09
CA ARG A 34 -56.12 24.18 -5.04
C ARG A 34 -56.42 22.74 -4.62
N ASP A 35 -57.19 22.61 -3.55
CA ASP A 35 -57.76 21.37 -3.05
C ASP A 35 -58.84 20.83 -4.00
N THR A 36 -59.04 19.51 -4.02
CA THR A 36 -60.33 18.82 -3.76
C THR A 36 -60.32 17.38 -4.29
N ASP A 37 -60.74 16.47 -3.40
CA ASP A 37 -61.65 15.34 -3.64
C ASP A 37 -61.54 14.50 -4.92
N ASN A 38 -61.21 13.21 -4.73
CA ASN A 38 -62.17 12.19 -5.16
C ASN A 38 -61.99 10.86 -4.41
N SER A 39 -63.03 10.50 -3.64
CA SER A 39 -63.18 9.21 -2.96
C SER A 39 -64.24 8.38 -3.68
N ILE A 40 -63.85 7.22 -4.24
CA ILE A 40 -64.79 6.16 -4.64
C ILE A 40 -64.24 4.80 -4.17
N ASN A 41 -65.10 4.06 -3.48
CA ASN A 41 -64.86 2.72 -2.91
C ASN A 41 -65.30 1.59 -3.89
N ILE A 42 -65.32 0.35 -3.36
CA ILE A 42 -65.98 -0.88 -3.88
C ILE A 42 -64.99 -1.76 -4.69
N LEU A 43 -64.40 -2.82 -4.10
CA LEU A 43 -64.96 -4.19 -3.87
C LEU A 43 -65.29 -4.87 -5.23
N ASP A 44 -64.78 -6.06 -5.56
CA ASP A 44 -64.95 -7.33 -4.84
C ASP A 44 -64.11 -8.49 -5.43
N SER A 45 -64.25 -9.70 -4.87
CA SER A 45 -63.90 -11.03 -5.44
C SER A 45 -62.52 -11.68 -5.14
N ILE A 46 -62.46 -12.20 -3.91
CA ILE A 46 -61.80 -13.45 -3.44
C ILE A 46 -62.33 -14.66 -4.28
N PRO A 47 -61.64 -15.81 -4.54
CA PRO A 47 -61.01 -16.67 -3.53
C PRO A 47 -59.66 -17.38 -3.79
N GLU A 48 -59.15 -17.87 -2.66
CA GLU A 48 -58.01 -18.77 -2.45
C GLU A 48 -58.19 -20.16 -3.09
N SER A 49 -57.07 -20.86 -3.36
CA SER A 49 -57.04 -22.33 -3.43
C SER A 49 -56.16 -22.88 -2.31
N ASN A 50 -56.72 -23.81 -1.54
CA ASN A 50 -56.23 -24.24 -0.23
C ASN A 50 -55.61 -25.65 -0.33
N CYS A 51 -54.42 -25.86 0.22
CA CYS A 51 -53.87 -27.21 0.47
C CYS A 51 -53.03 -27.26 1.75
N LYS A 52 -53.75 -27.48 2.86
CA LYS A 52 -53.30 -28.20 4.08
C LYS A 52 -52.72 -29.58 3.67
N SER A 53 -51.85 -30.29 4.40
CA SER A 53 -51.27 -30.19 5.76
C SER A 53 -50.24 -31.33 5.95
N SER A 54 -49.28 -31.21 6.88
CA SER A 54 -49.07 -32.21 7.97
C SER A 54 -47.79 -32.03 8.81
N THR A 55 -47.98 -32.01 10.13
CA THR A 55 -47.07 -32.41 11.24
C THR A 55 -45.69 -31.73 11.46
N PRO A 56 -45.37 -31.32 12.70
CA PRO A 56 -44.04 -30.83 13.09
C PRO A 56 -43.09 -31.97 13.52
N ALA A 57 -41.88 -32.01 12.97
CA ALA A 57 -40.85 -32.95 13.39
C ALA A 57 -40.01 -32.38 14.56
N THR A 58 -40.03 -33.10 15.69
CA THR A 58 -39.22 -32.88 16.89
C THR A 58 -37.73 -32.70 16.59
N MET A 59 -37.15 -31.57 16.98
CA MET A 59 -35.70 -31.34 16.92
C MET A 59 -35.00 -31.96 18.14
N PRO A 60 -34.01 -32.87 17.96
CA PRO A 60 -33.28 -33.44 19.08
C PRO A 60 -32.31 -32.41 19.70
N GLN A 61 -32.34 -32.33 21.02
CA GLN A 61 -31.35 -31.62 21.82
C GLN A 61 -30.00 -32.37 21.84
N LEU A 62 -28.94 -31.64 22.23
CA LEU A 62 -27.62 -32.15 22.66
C LEU A 62 -26.65 -32.68 21.58
N LEU A 63 -25.91 -31.76 20.95
CA LEU A 63 -24.47 -32.00 20.73
C LEU A 63 -23.66 -31.16 21.71
N SER A 64 -23.01 -31.82 22.66
CA SER A 64 -22.04 -31.17 23.56
C SER A 64 -20.79 -30.71 22.79
N PRO A 65 -20.05 -29.69 23.27
CA PRO A 65 -18.87 -29.14 22.57
C PRO A 65 -17.67 -30.10 22.48
N ILE A 66 -17.84 -31.37 22.86
CA ILE A 66 -16.81 -32.42 22.87
C ILE A 66 -16.74 -33.15 21.52
N ALA A 67 -17.88 -33.32 20.82
CA ALA A 67 -17.95 -34.11 19.58
C ALA A 67 -17.19 -33.50 18.39
N LEU A 68 -17.10 -32.16 18.29
CA LEU A 68 -16.40 -31.45 17.21
C LEU A 68 -14.87 -31.54 17.25
N ARG A 69 -14.29 -32.27 18.22
CA ARG A 69 -12.84 -32.40 18.39
C ARG A 69 -12.22 -33.63 17.72
N ALA A 70 -13.05 -34.57 17.21
CA ALA A 70 -12.61 -35.86 16.68
C ALA A 70 -12.26 -35.87 15.17
N LEU A 71 -12.60 -34.83 14.40
CA LEU A 71 -12.43 -34.80 12.93
C LEU A 71 -11.24 -33.94 12.45
N ARG A 72 -10.07 -34.08 13.09
CA ARG A 72 -8.81 -33.44 12.64
C ARG A 72 -7.55 -34.27 12.89
N THR A 73 -7.44 -35.42 12.24
CA THR A 73 -6.19 -36.16 12.04
C THR A 73 -6.13 -36.71 10.61
N ILE A 74 -4.92 -37.05 10.15
CA ILE A 74 -4.57 -37.57 8.80
C ILE A 74 -4.51 -36.50 7.68
N ALA A 75 -3.34 -35.86 7.56
CA ALA A 75 -2.59 -35.72 6.30
C ALA A 75 -1.17 -35.17 6.60
N HIS A 76 -0.16 -35.64 5.87
CA HIS A 76 1.25 -35.49 6.24
C HIS A 76 1.85 -34.12 5.89
N ARG A 77 2.89 -33.72 6.64
CA ARG A 77 3.72 -32.53 6.37
C ARG A 77 5.16 -32.98 6.07
N PRO A 78 5.69 -32.79 4.85
CA PRO A 78 7.05 -33.20 4.53
C PRO A 78 8.09 -32.30 5.21
N ALA A 79 9.20 -32.89 5.64
CA ALA A 79 10.32 -32.20 6.27
C ALA A 79 11.22 -31.53 5.22
N THR A 80 11.69 -30.31 5.50
CA THR A 80 12.62 -29.58 4.63
C THR A 80 14.07 -29.88 5.03
N THR A 81 14.81 -30.54 4.15
CA THR A 81 16.25 -30.79 4.27
C THR A 81 17.09 -29.53 4.02
N PRO A 82 18.09 -29.20 4.85
CA PRO A 82 19.09 -28.18 4.52
C PRO A 82 20.22 -28.77 3.67
N LEU A 83 20.36 -28.34 2.41
CA LEU A 83 21.48 -28.74 1.56
C LEU A 83 22.78 -28.02 1.96
N ARG A 84 23.80 -28.81 2.28
CA ARG A 84 25.14 -28.38 2.68
C ARG A 84 25.96 -28.02 1.43
N ARG A 85 26.30 -26.74 1.24
CA ARG A 85 27.26 -26.30 0.21
C ARG A 85 28.69 -26.57 0.68
N THR A 86 29.38 -27.47 -0.01
CA THR A 86 30.84 -27.61 0.06
C THR A 86 31.50 -26.64 -0.92
N LEU A 87 32.48 -25.87 -0.45
CA LEU A 87 33.33 -25.04 -1.30
C LEU A 87 34.55 -25.88 -1.69
N THR A 88 34.73 -26.13 -2.99
CA THR A 88 35.94 -26.76 -3.54
C THR A 88 36.89 -25.69 -4.05
N THR A 89 38.08 -25.64 -3.44
CA THR A 89 39.22 -24.88 -3.93
C THR A 89 39.84 -25.57 -5.14
N SER A 90 40.07 -24.83 -6.22
CA SER A 90 40.79 -25.28 -7.42
C SER A 90 41.96 -24.32 -7.69
N THR A 91 43.11 -24.89 -8.00
CA THR A 91 44.40 -24.18 -8.05
C THR A 91 44.74 -23.61 -9.42
N LYS A 92 45.06 -22.30 -9.43
CA LYS A 92 46.12 -21.61 -10.20
C LYS A 92 46.69 -22.29 -11.46
N LEU A 93 46.67 -21.57 -12.58
CA LEU A 93 47.85 -21.40 -13.46
C LEU A 93 47.77 -20.02 -14.17
N GLN A 94 48.93 -19.47 -14.53
CA GLN A 94 49.10 -18.11 -15.05
C GLN A 94 49.62 -18.14 -16.49
N THR A 95 49.22 -17.15 -17.30
CA THR A 95 50.06 -16.58 -18.37
C THR A 95 49.81 -15.08 -18.45
N GLN A 96 50.84 -14.32 -18.79
CA GLN A 96 50.89 -12.87 -18.62
C GLN A 96 50.95 -12.14 -19.97
N THR A 97 50.31 -10.98 -20.07
CA THR A 97 50.72 -9.92 -21.02
C THR A 97 50.57 -8.57 -20.34
N SER A 98 51.67 -7.80 -20.31
CA SER A 98 51.81 -6.52 -19.61
C SER A 98 51.59 -5.33 -20.53
N LEU A 99 50.92 -4.28 -20.06
CA LEU A 99 51.23 -2.89 -20.43
C LEU A 99 51.06 -1.96 -19.21
N THR A 100 51.80 -0.86 -19.23
CA THR A 100 52.19 -0.10 -18.02
C THR A 100 51.64 1.32 -18.01
N THR A 101 51.12 1.78 -16.87
CA THR A 101 51.25 3.19 -16.48
C THR A 101 51.42 3.30 -14.96
N ARG A 102 52.39 4.09 -14.51
CA ARG A 102 52.78 4.17 -13.09
C ARG A 102 52.00 5.26 -12.36
N PHE A 103 51.35 4.91 -11.26
CA PHE A 103 51.02 5.84 -10.18
C PHE A 103 51.57 5.25 -8.87
N ASN A 104 52.67 5.83 -8.38
CA ASN A 104 53.28 5.43 -7.11
C ASN A 104 52.43 5.97 -5.95
N PHE A 105 51.59 5.11 -5.37
CA PHE A 105 50.90 5.41 -4.12
C PHE A 105 51.44 4.46 -3.04
N THR A 106 52.32 4.96 -2.18
CA THR A 106 52.95 4.18 -1.10
C THR A 106 52.25 4.44 0.24
N PRO A 107 51.35 3.56 0.71
CA PRO A 107 50.80 3.65 2.06
C PRO A 107 51.88 3.30 3.09
N VAL A 108 52.21 4.25 3.96
CA VAL A 108 53.10 4.02 5.11
C VAL A 108 52.33 3.23 6.17
N PHE A 109 52.46 1.90 6.17
CA PHE A 109 51.95 1.05 7.24
C PHE A 109 52.87 1.15 8.46
N ARG A 110 52.52 2.07 9.38
CA ARG A 110 53.20 2.21 10.67
C ARG A 110 52.66 1.19 11.69
N THR A 111 53.57 0.69 12.52
CA THR A 111 53.37 -0.16 13.72
C THR A 111 52.72 -1.54 13.52
N SER A 112 53.55 -2.57 13.64
CA SER A 112 53.14 -3.94 13.94
C SER A 112 52.57 -4.03 15.37
N THR A 113 51.27 -3.84 15.52
CA THR A 113 50.59 -4.07 16.81
C THR A 113 50.47 -5.57 17.04
N THR A 114 51.03 -6.07 18.15
CA THR A 114 50.86 -7.46 18.56
C THR A 114 49.38 -7.75 18.78
N LEU A 115 48.83 -8.72 18.05
CA LEU A 115 47.45 -9.17 18.23
C LEU A 115 47.37 -10.01 19.51
N SER A 116 47.33 -9.35 20.66
CA SER A 116 46.87 -9.96 21.90
C SER A 116 45.44 -10.46 21.67
N SER A 117 45.28 -11.78 21.69
CA SER A 117 43.99 -12.42 21.45
C SER A 117 43.03 -12.05 22.58
N LEU A 118 42.22 -11.02 22.36
CA LEU A 118 41.07 -10.70 23.19
C LEU A 118 40.12 -11.89 23.13
N SER A 119 40.29 -12.81 24.09
CA SER A 119 39.32 -13.83 24.45
C SER A 119 38.04 -13.11 24.82
N LEU A 120 37.15 -12.96 23.84
CA LEU A 120 35.85 -12.36 24.02
C LEU A 120 35.00 -13.38 24.79
N SER A 121 35.24 -13.47 26.10
CA SER A 121 34.42 -14.25 27.00
C SER A 121 33.04 -13.61 26.98
N THR A 122 32.17 -14.15 26.14
CA THR A 122 30.76 -13.76 26.12
C THR A 122 30.18 -14.24 27.44
N SER A 123 30.22 -13.38 28.45
CA SER A 123 29.57 -13.58 29.74
C SER A 123 28.09 -13.81 29.48
N LYS A 124 27.71 -15.08 29.35
CA LYS A 124 26.33 -15.52 29.23
C LYS A 124 25.65 -15.07 30.52
N ARG A 125 24.79 -14.05 30.42
CA ARG A 125 24.06 -13.51 31.58
C ARG A 125 23.37 -14.68 32.28
N GLN A 126 23.73 -14.94 33.54
CA GLN A 126 23.19 -16.10 34.28
C GLN A 126 21.69 -15.99 34.53
N PHE A 127 21.14 -14.78 34.52
CA PHE A 127 19.71 -14.54 34.61
C PHE A 127 19.12 -14.18 33.23
N SER A 128 18.08 -14.92 32.83
CA SER A 128 17.15 -14.45 31.80
C SER A 128 16.14 -13.52 32.45
N SER A 129 15.95 -12.31 31.90
CA SER A 129 14.97 -11.35 32.42
C SER A 129 13.51 -11.78 32.17
N SER A 130 13.28 -12.76 31.29
CA SER A 130 11.97 -13.39 31.12
C SER A 130 11.81 -14.56 32.09
N PRO A 131 10.78 -14.60 32.96
CA PRO A 131 10.56 -15.74 33.85
C PRO A 131 10.31 -17.02 33.05
N ILE A 132 10.92 -18.12 33.47
CA ILE A 132 10.68 -19.44 32.86
C ILE A 132 9.28 -19.88 33.29
N ILE A 133 8.32 -19.82 32.35
CA ILE A 133 6.97 -20.36 32.56
C ILE A 133 7.06 -21.89 32.64
N ARG A 134 7.25 -22.40 33.86
CA ARG A 134 7.21 -23.83 34.17
C ARG A 134 5.75 -24.30 34.13
N ALA A 135 5.51 -25.39 33.42
CA ALA A 135 4.22 -26.06 33.34
C ALA A 135 4.40 -27.55 33.62
N THR A 136 3.45 -28.15 34.34
CA THR A 136 3.52 -29.58 34.71
C THR A 136 3.31 -30.47 33.48
N TYR A 137 3.78 -31.72 33.56
CA TYR A 137 3.61 -32.69 32.47
C TYR A 137 2.14 -32.82 32.02
N ASN A 138 1.20 -32.88 32.97
CA ASN A 138 -0.23 -32.96 32.66
C ASN A 138 -0.80 -31.67 32.03
N GLN A 139 -0.27 -30.49 32.35
CA GLN A 139 -0.63 -29.23 31.67
C GLN A 139 -0.09 -29.21 30.22
N VAL A 140 1.13 -29.70 30.00
CA VAL A 140 1.71 -29.86 28.66
C VAL A 140 0.92 -30.89 27.85
N ARG A 141 0.55 -32.03 28.45
CA ARG A 141 -0.32 -33.06 27.84
C ARG A 141 -1.71 -32.53 27.46
N ARG A 142 -2.23 -31.56 28.21
CA ARG A 142 -3.48 -30.82 27.90
C ARG A 142 -3.32 -29.73 26.83
N GLY A 143 -2.11 -29.53 26.29
CA GLY A 143 -1.86 -28.61 25.17
C GLY A 143 -1.60 -27.15 25.55
N ILE A 144 -1.18 -26.85 26.80
CA ILE A 144 -0.94 -25.47 27.25
C ILE A 144 0.11 -24.70 26.40
N ARG A 145 1.05 -25.44 25.78
CA ARG A 145 2.12 -24.88 24.92
C ARG A 145 1.57 -24.53 23.54
N THR A 146 0.86 -23.42 23.45
CA THR A 146 0.43 -22.86 22.15
C THR A 146 1.50 -21.94 21.56
N GLY A 147 1.70 -22.01 20.25
CA GLY A 147 2.63 -21.11 19.55
C GLY A 147 2.09 -19.68 19.49
N GLN A 148 2.98 -18.68 19.51
CA GLN A 148 2.57 -17.28 19.36
C GLN A 148 1.80 -17.08 18.05
N ARG A 149 0.62 -16.44 18.13
CA ARG A 149 -0.20 -16.13 16.96
C ARG A 149 0.61 -15.34 15.92
N ALA A 150 0.60 -15.82 14.67
CA ALA A 150 1.26 -15.14 13.56
C ALA A 150 0.82 -13.67 13.43
N ARG A 151 1.80 -12.77 13.27
CA ARG A 151 1.54 -11.34 13.05
C ARG A 151 0.80 -11.14 11.74
N ARG A 152 -0.23 -10.29 11.74
CA ARG A 152 -0.97 -9.93 10.52
C ARG A 152 -0.03 -9.16 9.56
N GLY A 153 0.08 -9.63 8.31
CA GLY A 153 0.86 -8.93 7.29
C GLY A 153 0.31 -7.53 7.01
N ARG A 154 1.19 -6.56 6.74
CA ARG A 154 0.80 -5.16 6.43
C ARG A 154 -0.02 -5.07 5.13
N SER A 155 0.30 -5.91 4.15
CA SER A 155 -0.21 -5.89 2.77
C SER A 155 -0.76 -7.26 2.33
N PRO A 156 -1.88 -7.74 2.89
CA PRO A 156 -2.36 -9.13 2.72
C PRO A 156 -2.85 -9.51 1.31
N ALA A 157 -2.98 -8.56 0.38
CA ALA A 157 -3.30 -8.86 -1.03
C ALA A 157 -2.07 -9.23 -1.88
N LEU A 158 -0.86 -8.87 -1.43
CA LEU A 158 0.42 -9.20 -2.07
C LEU A 158 1.00 -10.46 -1.41
N VAL A 159 0.33 -11.60 -1.62
CA VAL A 159 0.74 -12.87 -1.01
C VAL A 159 1.99 -13.39 -1.74
N GLY A 160 3.08 -13.60 -1.01
CA GLY A 160 4.34 -14.15 -1.54
C GLY A 160 5.10 -13.27 -2.55
N THR A 161 4.58 -12.09 -2.91
CA THR A 161 5.08 -11.26 -4.02
C THR A 161 5.44 -9.85 -3.54
N PRO A 162 6.56 -9.25 -4.02
CA PRO A 162 6.94 -7.88 -3.62
C PRO A 162 6.00 -6.80 -4.20
N GLY A 163 5.38 -7.08 -5.35
CA GLY A 163 4.38 -6.25 -5.99
C GLY A 163 3.56 -7.03 -7.02
N LEU A 164 2.43 -6.47 -7.43
CA LEU A 164 1.53 -7.06 -8.42
C LEU A 164 1.04 -6.00 -9.42
N LYS A 165 0.86 -6.42 -10.69
CA LYS A 165 0.14 -5.65 -11.71
C LYS A 165 -1.34 -5.49 -11.29
N GLY A 166 -1.91 -4.32 -11.55
CA GLY A 166 -3.34 -4.06 -11.42
C GLY A 166 -3.85 -3.01 -12.40
N VAL A 167 -5.17 -2.90 -12.50
CA VAL A 167 -5.88 -1.92 -13.35
C VAL A 167 -6.64 -0.96 -12.46
N CYS A 168 -6.51 0.35 -12.72
CA CYS A 168 -7.22 1.39 -11.98
C CYS A 168 -8.72 1.39 -12.32
N LEU A 169 -9.55 1.30 -11.27
CA LEU A 169 -11.01 1.36 -11.36
C LEU A 169 -11.54 2.78 -11.20
N LYS A 170 -10.93 3.56 -10.28
CA LYS A 170 -11.13 5.01 -10.20
C LYS A 170 -9.97 5.66 -9.45
N THR A 171 -9.56 6.84 -9.89
CA THR A 171 -8.72 7.75 -9.10
C THR A 171 -9.60 8.60 -8.18
N GLY A 172 -9.01 9.22 -7.17
CA GLY A 172 -9.75 10.07 -6.25
C GLY A 172 -8.87 10.66 -5.16
N ILE A 173 -9.50 11.47 -4.32
CA ILE A 173 -8.85 12.16 -3.20
C ILE A 173 -9.48 11.68 -1.89
N THR A 174 -8.68 11.57 -0.84
CA THR A 174 -9.15 11.23 0.50
C THR A 174 -8.52 12.18 1.50
N LYS A 175 -9.34 12.74 2.40
CA LYS A 175 -8.86 13.56 3.51
C LYS A 175 -8.21 12.63 4.57
N PRO A 176 -7.08 13.02 5.17
CA PRO A 176 -6.40 12.22 6.19
C PRO A 176 -7.17 12.18 7.51
N LYS A 177 -6.77 11.30 8.44
CA LYS A 177 -7.25 11.33 9.82
C LYS A 177 -6.69 12.55 10.57
N LYS A 178 -7.50 13.12 11.49
CA LYS A 178 -7.05 14.08 12.52
C LYS A 178 -5.83 13.50 13.28
N PRO A 179 -4.79 14.28 13.62
CA PRO A 179 -4.68 15.75 13.54
C PRO A 179 -4.31 16.32 12.16
N ASN A 180 -3.97 15.47 11.20
CA ASN A 180 -3.44 15.92 9.90
C ASN A 180 -4.59 16.46 9.02
N SER A 181 -4.27 17.41 8.15
CA SER A 181 -5.19 18.01 7.17
C SER A 181 -4.62 17.92 5.74
N GLY A 182 -5.37 18.43 4.77
CA GLY A 182 -5.00 18.42 3.34
C GLY A 182 -5.53 17.22 2.57
N GLU A 183 -4.89 16.90 1.45
CA GLU A 183 -5.42 15.96 0.45
C GLU A 183 -4.42 14.85 0.11
N ARG A 184 -4.93 13.62 0.00
CA ARG A 184 -4.14 12.45 -0.34
C ARG A 184 -4.71 11.80 -1.61
N LYS A 185 -3.90 11.80 -2.67
CA LYS A 185 -4.22 11.21 -3.98
C LYS A 185 -4.20 9.68 -3.87
N ILE A 186 -5.30 9.03 -4.23
CA ILE A 186 -5.49 7.57 -4.13
C ILE A 186 -6.07 7.00 -5.42
N ALA A 187 -5.93 5.69 -5.60
CA ALA A 187 -6.62 4.92 -6.64
C ALA A 187 -7.26 3.67 -6.04
N ARG A 188 -8.48 3.33 -6.48
CA ARG A 188 -9.01 1.97 -6.36
C ARG A 188 -8.44 1.15 -7.51
N VAL A 189 -7.82 0.02 -7.21
CA VAL A 189 -7.12 -0.82 -8.19
C VAL A 189 -7.61 -2.26 -8.05
N ARG A 190 -7.95 -2.90 -9.17
CA ARG A 190 -8.17 -4.34 -9.26
C ARG A 190 -6.83 -5.01 -9.56
N LEU A 191 -6.30 -5.79 -8.63
CA LEU A 191 -5.07 -6.55 -8.85
C LEU A 191 -5.32 -7.68 -9.86
N SER A 192 -4.23 -8.14 -10.49
CA SER A 192 -4.20 -9.40 -11.25
C SER A 192 -4.72 -10.61 -10.46
N SER A 193 -4.58 -10.61 -9.13
CA SER A 193 -5.17 -11.60 -8.21
C SER A 193 -6.68 -11.42 -7.97
N GLY A 194 -7.38 -10.62 -8.77
CA GLY A 194 -8.81 -10.31 -8.67
C GLY A 194 -9.19 -9.36 -7.53
N LYS A 195 -8.39 -9.29 -6.46
CA LYS A 195 -8.65 -8.48 -5.26
C LYS A 195 -8.67 -6.98 -5.60
N ILE A 196 -9.76 -6.31 -5.21
CA ILE A 196 -9.87 -4.85 -5.27
C ILE A 196 -9.26 -4.24 -4.01
N ILE A 197 -8.39 -3.26 -4.20
CA ILE A 197 -7.67 -2.56 -3.12
C ILE A 197 -7.71 -1.05 -3.32
N THR A 198 -7.38 -0.29 -2.26
CA THR A 198 -7.10 1.14 -2.35
C THR A 198 -5.59 1.37 -2.15
N ALA A 199 -4.96 2.04 -3.12
CA ALA A 199 -3.54 2.34 -3.13
C ALA A 199 -3.29 3.86 -3.10
N TYR A 200 -2.24 4.26 -2.39
CA TYR A 200 -1.75 5.64 -2.34
C TYR A 200 -0.86 5.97 -3.55
N ILE A 201 -0.98 7.19 -4.07
CA ILE A 201 -0.19 7.70 -5.20
C ILE A 201 0.88 8.65 -4.64
N PRO A 202 2.18 8.27 -4.66
CA PRO A 202 3.22 9.09 -4.05
C PRO A 202 3.69 10.21 -4.98
N GLY A 203 4.04 11.37 -4.41
CA GLY A 203 4.64 12.52 -5.10
C GLY A 203 3.63 13.56 -5.60
N GLU A 204 4.15 14.66 -6.16
CA GLU A 204 3.34 15.69 -6.83
C GLU A 204 2.89 15.24 -8.23
N GLY A 205 1.75 15.78 -8.71
CA GLY A 205 1.11 15.37 -9.98
C GLY A 205 0.72 13.88 -10.05
N HIS A 206 -0.03 13.46 -11.07
CA HIS A 206 -0.12 12.06 -11.51
C HIS A 206 -0.81 11.96 -12.87
N ASN A 207 -0.45 10.95 -13.67
CA ASN A 207 -1.02 10.69 -15.00
C ASN A 207 -2.01 9.51 -15.01
N ILE A 208 -2.50 9.09 -13.84
CA ILE A 208 -3.35 7.89 -13.74
C ILE A 208 -4.78 8.28 -14.07
N GLN A 209 -5.39 7.53 -14.98
CA GLN A 209 -6.79 7.64 -15.33
C GLN A 209 -7.53 6.35 -14.94
N GLN A 210 -8.81 6.26 -15.29
CA GLN A 210 -9.51 4.97 -15.27
C GLN A 210 -8.86 4.03 -16.30
N HIS A 211 -8.88 2.72 -16.04
CA HIS A 211 -8.28 1.68 -16.87
C HIS A 211 -6.74 1.69 -17.01
N SER A 212 -6.04 2.73 -16.54
CA SER A 212 -4.57 2.73 -16.50
C SER A 212 -4.01 1.53 -15.73
N VAL A 213 -2.99 0.91 -16.29
CA VAL A 213 -2.25 -0.23 -15.78
C VAL A 213 -1.16 0.26 -14.84
N VAL A 214 -1.15 -0.24 -13.60
CA VAL A 214 -0.25 0.23 -12.54
C VAL A 214 0.42 -0.92 -11.78
N LEU A 215 1.67 -0.69 -11.36
CA LEU A 215 2.39 -1.59 -10.48
C LEU A 215 2.13 -1.22 -9.01
N VAL A 216 1.55 -2.15 -8.25
CA VAL A 216 1.24 -1.99 -6.83
C VAL A 216 2.34 -2.64 -5.99
N ARG A 217 2.83 -1.95 -4.96
CA ARG A 217 3.70 -2.52 -3.92
C ARG A 217 3.13 -2.39 -2.52
N GLY A 218 3.74 -3.12 -1.57
CA GLY A 218 3.45 -2.97 -0.15
C GLY A 218 3.82 -1.58 0.35
N GLY A 219 2.95 -0.95 1.14
CA GLY A 219 3.19 0.37 1.71
C GLY A 219 1.90 1.03 2.18
N ARG A 220 1.71 1.15 3.50
CA ARG A 220 0.53 1.79 4.09
C ARG A 220 0.72 3.31 4.12
N ALA A 221 -0.29 4.07 3.69
CA ALA A 221 -0.43 5.47 4.05
C ALA A 221 -0.89 5.56 5.51
N GLN A 222 -0.05 6.06 6.41
CA GLN A 222 -0.35 6.07 7.85
C GLN A 222 -1.52 7.01 8.21
N ASP A 223 -1.67 8.09 7.44
CA ASP A 223 -2.72 9.10 7.59
C ASP A 223 -4.10 8.61 7.15
N CYS A 224 -4.17 7.77 6.11
CA CYS A 224 -5.43 7.36 5.51
C CYS A 224 -5.86 5.99 6.07
N PRO A 225 -7.05 5.88 6.71
CA PRO A 225 -7.61 4.57 7.03
C PRO A 225 -7.87 3.77 5.73
N GLY A 226 -7.78 2.44 5.81
CA GLY A 226 -8.01 1.55 4.66
C GLY A 226 -6.88 1.47 3.60
N VAL A 227 -6.07 2.52 3.41
CA VAL A 227 -5.06 2.60 2.34
C VAL A 227 -3.75 1.87 2.72
N LYS A 228 -3.69 0.56 2.43
CA LYS A 228 -2.59 -0.35 2.83
C LYS A 228 -1.50 -0.56 1.77
N TYR A 229 -1.68 0.00 0.58
CA TYR A 229 -0.81 -0.20 -0.59
C TYR A 229 -0.35 1.13 -1.16
N THR A 230 0.76 1.13 -1.89
CA THR A 230 1.32 2.31 -2.57
C THR A 230 1.69 1.93 -4.00
N LEU A 231 1.40 2.80 -4.96
CA LEU A 231 1.79 2.59 -6.36
C LEU A 231 3.28 2.88 -6.58
N VAL A 232 3.90 2.14 -7.50
CA VAL A 232 5.29 2.35 -7.92
C VAL A 232 5.32 3.38 -9.05
N ARG A 233 6.16 4.40 -8.90
CA ARG A 233 6.38 5.43 -9.93
C ARG A 233 7.42 4.99 -10.95
N GLY A 234 7.24 5.40 -12.21
CA GLY A 234 8.15 5.05 -13.31
C GLY A 234 8.00 3.60 -13.76
N GLY A 235 6.81 3.00 -13.62
CA GLY A 235 6.54 1.62 -14.01
C GLY A 235 5.10 1.44 -14.47
N MET A 236 4.93 0.74 -15.60
CA MET A 236 3.66 0.71 -16.37
C MET A 236 3.22 2.15 -16.70
N ASP A 237 1.92 2.44 -16.71
CA ASP A 237 1.40 3.74 -17.16
C ASP A 237 1.64 4.87 -16.14
N LEU A 238 2.06 4.52 -14.91
CA LEU A 238 2.34 5.48 -13.85
C LEU A 238 3.73 6.12 -14.05
N GLY A 239 3.74 7.19 -14.86
CA GLY A 239 4.88 8.06 -15.06
C GLY A 239 5.52 8.61 -13.77
N GLY A 240 6.83 8.87 -13.85
CA GLY A 240 7.61 9.47 -12.77
C GLY A 240 7.27 10.94 -12.51
N VAL A 241 7.87 11.53 -11.47
CA VAL A 241 7.68 12.95 -11.13
C VAL A 241 8.75 13.77 -11.86
N GLY A 242 8.37 14.60 -12.83
CA GLY A 242 9.29 15.26 -13.76
C GLY A 242 10.35 16.14 -13.09
N SER A 243 9.93 17.12 -12.28
CA SER A 243 10.81 18.12 -11.64
C SER A 243 11.61 17.59 -10.43
N ARG A 244 11.66 16.27 -10.19
CA ARG A 244 12.25 15.72 -8.96
C ARG A 244 13.77 15.62 -9.02
N MET A 245 14.47 16.49 -8.29
CA MET A 245 15.93 16.43 -8.15
C MET A 245 16.39 15.45 -7.06
N THR A 246 15.71 15.40 -5.91
CA THR A 246 16.10 14.56 -4.76
C THR A 246 15.27 13.27 -4.66
N SER A 247 15.88 12.19 -4.14
CA SER A 247 15.23 10.85 -4.00
C SER A 247 14.61 10.28 -5.30
N ARG A 248 15.19 10.62 -6.47
CA ARG A 248 14.64 10.34 -7.80
C ARG A 248 14.18 8.90 -8.03
N SER A 249 14.97 7.92 -7.56
CA SER A 249 14.68 6.48 -7.70
C SER A 249 13.36 6.05 -7.04
N LYS A 250 12.91 6.74 -6.00
CA LYS A 250 11.62 6.51 -5.33
C LYS A 250 10.42 7.01 -6.15
N TYR A 251 10.65 7.97 -7.04
CA TYR A 251 9.63 8.69 -7.81
C TYR A 251 9.74 8.48 -9.32
N GLY A 252 10.54 7.51 -9.78
CA GLY A 252 10.64 7.13 -11.19
C GLY A 252 11.31 8.17 -12.09
N THR A 253 12.12 9.08 -11.54
CA THR A 253 12.73 10.19 -12.28
C THR A 253 14.14 9.82 -12.75
N LYS A 254 14.45 10.03 -14.03
CA LYS A 254 15.81 9.82 -14.58
C LYS A 254 16.81 10.86 -14.04
N LYS A 255 18.12 10.61 -14.14
CA LYS A 255 19.13 11.65 -13.90
C LYS A 255 18.97 12.72 -15.00
N PRO A 256 18.85 14.02 -14.67
CA PRO A 256 18.90 15.06 -15.69
C PRO A 256 20.25 14.98 -16.40
N LYS A 257 20.26 15.20 -17.72
CA LYS A 257 21.51 15.38 -18.45
C LYS A 257 22.06 16.75 -18.04
N THR A 258 23.27 16.76 -17.51
CA THR A 258 24.08 17.98 -17.46
C THR A 258 24.61 18.15 -18.89
N ASN A 259 24.36 19.31 -19.49
CA ASN A 259 25.04 19.75 -20.71
C ASN A 259 26.46 20.21 -20.33
#